data_AF-A0A532TF98-F1
#
_entry.id   AF-A0A532TF98-F1
#
_cell.length_a   1.000
_cell.length_b   1.000
_cell.length_c   1.000
_cell.angle_alpha   90.00
_cell.angle_beta   90.00
_cell.angle_gamma   90.00
#
_symmetry.space_group_name_H-M   'P 1'
#
loop_
_entity.id
_entity.type
_entity.pdbx_description
1 polymer ?
#
loop_
_entity_poly.entity_id
_entity_poly.type
_entity_poly.pdbx_seq_one_letter_code
_entity_poly.pdbx_strand_id
1 'polypeptide(L)'
;MNLRLSETIYVNPSVQLSKLCHLAKNLYNLANWYVRQDFFKLNNFLNYYDLDYILKDKRAYRKIPSQTSQQTLKLVNRNWRSYFRALEEFRANPKKFKNKPGIPHYKKKNGESIVIFTNQQCRIKEGYLRFPKKVNLKLTKTRIKEKLKEVRIIPLGIKYKIEIIYEKEEQDLGLNKNNLLSIDLGLNNLITAVNNIGLDPIIIKGKVIKSINQYYNKQLAYYRSIESKKGNFQDTKRIQKLHLKRNNKINAIFHRISRLLIDYCIKNNFGTIIIGYNEGWKQNINIGKKNNQKFVQIPFLRLINQVKYKSELIGITVMAINENHTSICSFLDNEEIRHHKRYIGKRISRGLFRTSNGTLINADVNAGYNIMKKAFPNSVKVDGIEAFGLMPQVIYQKIFDTII
;
A
#
# COMPACT_ATOMS: atom_id res chain seq x y z
N MET A 1 -19.67 -9.40 -5.10
CA MET A 1 -18.68 -10.31 -4.48
C MET A 1 -18.27 -9.73 -3.12
N ASN A 2 -17.65 -10.50 -2.21
CA ASN A 2 -17.27 -10.00 -0.88
C ASN A 2 -15.78 -9.64 -0.83
N LEU A 3 -15.48 -8.37 -0.58
CA LEU A 3 -14.11 -7.89 -0.42
C LEU A 3 -13.67 -8.03 1.04
N ARG A 4 -12.40 -8.42 1.24
CA ARG A 4 -11.79 -8.43 2.57
C ARG A 4 -11.11 -7.10 2.83
N LEU A 5 -11.64 -6.36 3.81
CA LEU A 5 -11.09 -5.09 4.26
C LEU A 5 -10.46 -5.24 5.64
N SER A 6 -9.67 -4.24 6.05
CA SER A 6 -9.12 -4.17 7.40
C SER A 6 -9.34 -2.82 8.05
N GLU A 7 -9.73 -2.86 9.33
CA GLU A 7 -9.66 -1.72 10.23
C GLU A 7 -8.43 -1.88 11.12
N THR A 8 -7.72 -0.77 11.34
CA THR A 8 -6.51 -0.75 12.17
C THR A 8 -6.73 0.11 13.40
N ILE A 9 -6.45 -0.46 14.57
CA ILE A 9 -6.49 0.22 15.87
C ILE A 9 -5.11 0.12 16.51
N TYR A 10 -4.57 1.25 16.97
CA TYR A 10 -3.31 1.30 17.70
C TYR A 10 -3.56 1.31 19.20
N VAL A 11 -2.95 0.38 19.91
CA VAL A 11 -3.05 0.28 21.37
C VAL A 11 -1.67 0.43 22.01
N ASN A 12 -1.65 0.99 23.22
CA ASN A 12 -0.41 1.11 23.99
C ASN A 12 0.08 -0.28 24.45
N PRO A 13 1.39 -0.44 24.68
CA PRO A 13 1.92 -1.69 25.21
C PRO A 13 1.27 -2.10 26.53
N SER A 14 1.04 -3.39 26.69
CA SER A 14 0.61 -4.00 27.95
C SER A 14 1.34 -5.32 28.18
N VAL A 15 1.46 -5.72 29.44
CA VAL A 15 2.11 -6.98 29.81
C VAL A 15 1.41 -8.17 29.14
N GLN A 16 0.08 -8.14 29.06
CA GLN A 16 -0.73 -9.19 28.45
C GLN A 16 -0.47 -9.31 26.94
N LEU A 17 -0.44 -8.18 26.22
CA LEU A 17 -0.12 -8.16 24.78
C LEU A 17 1.29 -8.68 24.52
N SER A 18 2.26 -8.21 25.31
CA SER A 18 3.64 -8.62 25.13
C SER A 18 3.85 -10.10 25.42
N LYS A 19 3.29 -10.59 26.53
CA LYS A 19 3.31 -12.02 26.89
C LYS A 19 2.70 -12.87 25.77
N LEU A 20 1.54 -12.49 25.26
CA LEU A 20 0.87 -13.25 24.19
C LEU A 20 1.69 -13.30 22.90
N CYS A 21 2.21 -12.15 22.43
CA CYS A 21 3.02 -12.08 21.22
C CYS A 21 4.38 -12.80 21.38
N HIS A 22 4.94 -12.81 22.59
CA HIS A 22 6.14 -13.57 22.93
C HIS A 22 5.88 -15.10 22.93
N LEU A 23 4.73 -15.54 23.45
CA LEU A 23 4.32 -16.94 23.41
C LEU A 23 4.11 -17.43 21.97
N ALA A 24 3.44 -16.64 21.13
CA ALA A 24 3.30 -16.94 19.70
C ALA A 24 4.66 -17.02 19.00
N LYS A 25 5.61 -16.12 19.35
CA LYS A 25 6.99 -16.19 18.87
C LYS A 25 7.68 -17.50 19.25
N ASN A 26 7.52 -17.97 20.49
CA ASN A 26 8.13 -19.22 20.94
C ASN A 26 7.60 -20.42 20.14
N LEU A 27 6.28 -20.49 19.91
CA LEU A 27 5.70 -21.52 19.06
C LEU A 27 6.18 -21.41 17.61
N TYR A 28 6.23 -20.20 17.04
CA TYR A 28 6.76 -19.98 15.69
C TYR A 28 8.20 -20.49 15.55
N ASN A 29 9.08 -20.14 16.50
CA ASN A 29 10.48 -20.56 16.44
C ASN A 29 10.63 -22.08 16.61
N LEU A 30 9.84 -22.70 17.50
CA LEU A 30 9.84 -24.15 17.68
C LEU A 30 9.40 -24.87 16.40
N ALA A 31 8.28 -24.43 15.80
CA ALA A 31 7.81 -25.00 14.54
C ALA A 31 8.82 -24.79 13.41
N ASN A 32 9.40 -23.58 13.30
CA ASN A 32 10.44 -23.30 12.31
C ASN A 32 11.70 -24.14 12.52
N TRP A 33 12.01 -24.52 13.76
CA TRP A 33 13.12 -25.40 14.06
C TRP A 33 12.88 -26.79 13.48
N TYR A 34 11.70 -27.38 13.70
CA TYR A 34 11.33 -28.68 13.11
C TYR A 34 11.43 -28.66 11.59
N VAL A 35 10.82 -27.67 10.91
CA VAL A 35 10.91 -27.54 9.45
C VAL A 35 12.36 -27.45 8.99
N ARG A 36 13.22 -26.70 9.69
CA ARG A 36 14.64 -26.57 9.33
C ARG A 36 15.42 -27.87 9.55
N GLN A 37 15.14 -28.62 10.60
CA GLN A 37 15.81 -29.91 10.83
C GLN A 37 15.49 -30.88 9.69
N ASP A 38 14.21 -31.05 9.35
CA ASP A 38 13.79 -31.90 8.23
C ASP A 38 14.34 -31.41 6.90
N PHE A 39 14.25 -30.10 6.63
CA PHE A 39 14.73 -29.52 5.38
C PHE A 39 16.23 -29.70 5.19
N PHE A 40 17.05 -29.50 6.23
CA PHE A 40 18.50 -29.61 6.09
C PHE A 40 19.02 -31.04 6.17
N LYS A 41 18.38 -31.92 6.94
CA LYS A 41 18.87 -33.30 7.13
C LYS A 41 18.27 -34.30 6.16
N LEU A 42 17.01 -34.11 5.79
CA LEU A 42 16.23 -35.08 5.00
C LEU A 42 15.77 -34.51 3.65
N ASN A 43 16.08 -33.24 3.36
CA ASN A 43 15.57 -32.52 2.19
C ASN A 43 14.03 -32.57 2.09
N ASN A 44 13.35 -32.63 3.24
CA ASN A 44 11.90 -32.77 3.36
C ASN A 44 11.26 -31.44 3.81
N PHE A 45 9.97 -31.26 3.52
CA PHE A 45 9.19 -30.13 4.00
C PHE A 45 8.01 -30.57 4.86
N LEU A 46 8.12 -30.32 6.17
CA LEU A 46 7.01 -30.46 7.10
C LEU A 46 5.96 -29.39 6.86
N ASN A 47 4.79 -29.81 6.39
CA ASN A 47 3.67 -28.94 6.12
C ASN A 47 2.90 -28.61 7.42
N TYR A 48 1.81 -27.84 7.31
CA TYR A 48 1.00 -27.46 8.47
C TYR A 48 0.47 -28.67 9.26
N TYR A 49 -0.04 -29.71 8.59
CA TYR A 49 -0.64 -30.88 9.24
C TYR A 49 0.40 -31.67 10.02
N ASP A 50 1.59 -31.86 9.46
CA ASP A 50 2.71 -32.52 10.15
C ASP A 50 3.11 -31.75 11.41
N LEU A 51 3.26 -30.42 11.27
CA LEU A 51 3.60 -29.55 12.39
C LEU A 51 2.52 -29.56 13.48
N ASP A 52 1.24 -29.54 13.11
CA ASP A 52 0.13 -29.59 14.07
C ASP A 52 0.13 -30.92 14.82
N TYR A 53 0.32 -32.04 14.11
CA TYR A 53 0.43 -33.37 14.71
C TYR A 53 1.60 -33.46 15.71
N ILE A 54 2.78 -32.97 15.34
CA ILE A 54 3.99 -33.02 16.19
C ILE A 54 3.87 -32.10 17.41
N LEU A 55 3.24 -30.92 17.25
CA LEU A 55 3.30 -29.85 18.24
C LEU A 55 2.07 -29.72 19.12
N LYS A 56 0.91 -30.31 18.77
CA LYS A 56 -0.37 -30.16 19.49
C LYS A 56 -0.26 -30.44 21.00
N ASP A 57 0.60 -31.40 21.37
CA ASP A 57 0.78 -31.83 22.76
C ASP A 57 1.92 -31.12 23.48
N LYS A 58 2.72 -30.32 22.76
CA LYS A 58 3.85 -29.59 23.34
C LYS A 58 3.35 -28.39 24.15
N ARG A 59 4.06 -28.11 25.26
CA ARG A 59 3.78 -27.00 26.16
C ARG A 59 3.67 -25.64 25.43
N ALA A 60 4.49 -25.40 24.42
CA ALA A 60 4.45 -24.15 23.65
C ALA A 60 3.13 -23.94 22.90
N TYR A 61 2.55 -25.01 22.36
CA TYR A 61 1.26 -24.98 21.66
C TYR A 61 0.10 -24.74 22.63
N ARG A 62 0.08 -25.42 23.78
CA ARG A 62 -1.00 -25.33 24.77
C ARG A 62 -1.02 -24.02 25.56
N LYS A 63 0.06 -23.22 25.52
CA LYS A 63 0.17 -21.92 26.23
C LYS A 63 -0.67 -20.80 25.64
N ILE A 64 -1.08 -20.88 24.38
CA ILE A 64 -2.03 -19.95 23.75
C ILE A 64 -3.31 -20.71 23.35
N PRO A 65 -4.40 -20.04 22.90
CA PRO A 65 -5.58 -20.76 22.42
C PRO A 65 -5.25 -21.67 21.22
N SER A 66 -5.87 -22.85 21.13
CA SER A 66 -5.56 -23.88 20.12
C SER A 66 -5.62 -23.34 18.69
N GLN A 67 -6.70 -22.65 18.31
CA GLN A 67 -6.81 -22.08 16.97
C GLN A 67 -5.75 -21.00 16.69
N THR A 68 -5.35 -20.24 17.71
CA THR A 68 -4.25 -19.26 17.59
C THR A 68 -2.90 -19.97 17.37
N SER A 69 -2.69 -21.12 18.01
CA SER A 69 -1.53 -21.99 17.77
C SER A 69 -1.53 -22.50 16.33
N GLN A 70 -2.66 -23.03 15.85
CA GLN A 70 -2.80 -23.48 14.46
C GLN A 70 -2.50 -22.35 13.47
N GLN A 71 -2.98 -21.12 13.71
CA GLN A 71 -2.65 -19.98 12.84
C GLN A 71 -1.15 -19.63 12.85
N THR A 72 -0.47 -19.82 13.98
CA THR A 72 0.98 -19.65 14.09
C THR A 72 1.72 -20.70 13.25
N LEU A 73 1.26 -21.96 13.24
CA LEU A 73 1.82 -23.02 12.40
C LEU A 73 1.52 -22.78 10.91
N LYS A 74 0.31 -22.35 10.56
CA LYS A 74 -0.06 -21.95 9.20
C LYS A 74 0.79 -20.78 8.70
N LEU A 75 1.17 -19.85 9.57
CA LEU A 75 2.09 -18.77 9.24
C LEU A 75 3.49 -19.29 8.89
N VAL A 76 4.02 -20.26 9.65
CA VAL A 76 5.30 -20.92 9.35
C VAL A 76 5.23 -21.62 7.99
N ASN A 77 4.22 -22.47 7.78
CA ASN A 77 4.00 -23.17 6.51
C ASN A 77 3.89 -22.20 5.32
N ARG A 78 3.16 -21.08 5.47
CA ARG A 78 3.06 -20.05 4.43
C ARG A 78 4.40 -19.40 4.11
N ASN A 79 5.21 -19.10 5.12
CA ASN A 79 6.53 -18.48 4.92
C ASN A 79 7.47 -19.43 4.16
N TRP A 80 7.46 -20.72 4.46
CA TRP A 80 8.25 -21.73 3.74
C TRP A 80 7.75 -21.95 2.31
N ARG A 81 6.43 -22.09 2.10
CA ARG A 81 5.87 -22.17 0.74
C ARG A 81 6.21 -20.94 -0.11
N SER A 82 6.19 -19.74 0.49
CA SER A 82 6.62 -18.52 -0.18
C SER A 82 8.10 -18.56 -0.56
N TYR A 83 8.95 -19.11 0.31
CA TYR A 83 10.37 -19.30 0.01
C TYR A 83 10.58 -20.28 -1.15
N PHE A 84 9.90 -21.43 -1.16
CA PHE A 84 10.05 -22.42 -2.25
C PHE A 84 9.60 -21.86 -3.59
N ARG A 85 8.43 -21.20 -3.65
CA ARG A 85 7.98 -20.52 -4.88
C ARG A 85 8.97 -19.47 -5.37
N ALA A 86 9.52 -18.67 -4.45
CA ALA A 86 10.53 -17.68 -4.80
C ALA A 86 11.81 -18.34 -5.31
N LEU A 87 12.22 -19.46 -4.72
CA LEU A 87 13.41 -20.21 -5.14
C LEU A 87 13.24 -20.85 -6.52
N GLU A 88 12.06 -21.40 -6.80
CA GLU A 88 11.69 -21.93 -8.12
C GLU A 88 11.72 -20.85 -9.19
N GLU A 89 11.05 -19.71 -8.95
CA GLU A 89 11.08 -18.56 -9.86
C GLU A 89 12.50 -17.98 -10.01
N PHE A 90 13.32 -18.01 -8.94
CA PHE A 90 14.71 -17.61 -9.01
C PHE A 90 15.56 -18.55 -9.88
N ARG A 91 15.30 -19.86 -9.84
CA ARG A 91 15.98 -20.84 -10.69
C ARG A 91 15.60 -20.65 -12.16
N ALA A 92 14.32 -20.39 -12.43
CA ALA A 92 13.82 -20.15 -13.79
C ALA A 92 14.29 -18.78 -14.33
N ASN A 93 14.20 -17.73 -13.51
CA ASN A 93 14.43 -16.34 -13.92
C ASN A 93 15.32 -15.58 -12.90
N PRO A 94 16.62 -15.89 -12.78
CA PRO A 94 17.50 -15.25 -11.79
C PRO A 94 17.52 -13.72 -11.88
N LYS A 95 17.44 -13.18 -13.10
CA LYS A 95 17.46 -11.73 -13.39
C LYS A 95 16.30 -10.95 -12.77
N LYS A 96 15.18 -11.60 -12.41
CA LYS A 96 14.05 -10.94 -11.72
C LYS A 96 14.34 -10.61 -10.26
N PHE A 97 15.40 -11.19 -9.68
CA PHE A 97 15.75 -11.02 -8.27
C PHE A 97 17.07 -10.28 -8.13
N LYS A 98 17.16 -9.41 -7.13
CA LYS A 98 18.43 -8.76 -6.78
C LYS A 98 19.38 -9.71 -6.05
N ASN A 99 18.82 -10.64 -5.29
CA ASN A 99 19.55 -11.60 -4.47
C ASN A 99 18.79 -12.93 -4.45
N LYS A 100 19.52 -14.02 -4.22
CA LYS A 100 18.92 -15.34 -4.00
C LYS A 100 17.89 -15.27 -2.85
N PRO A 101 16.70 -15.86 -2.99
CA PRO A 101 15.72 -15.93 -1.92
C PRO A 101 16.31 -16.54 -0.65
N GLY A 102 16.03 -15.92 0.50
CA GLY A 102 16.47 -16.40 1.82
C GLY A 102 15.39 -17.22 2.50
N ILE A 103 15.81 -18.26 3.23
CA ILE A 103 14.91 -19.09 4.05
C ILE A 103 14.27 -18.31 5.21
N PRO A 104 13.14 -18.78 5.77
CA PRO A 104 12.57 -18.23 6.98
C PRO A 104 13.53 -18.29 8.18
N HIS A 105 13.85 -17.11 8.72
CA HIS A 105 14.72 -16.95 9.88
C HIS A 105 13.95 -17.10 11.20
N TYR A 106 14.66 -17.50 12.24
CA TYR A 106 14.14 -17.43 13.61
C TYR A 106 13.89 -15.98 14.01
N LYS A 107 12.86 -15.77 14.84
CA LYS A 107 12.63 -14.51 15.52
C LYS A 107 13.61 -14.35 16.70
N LYS A 108 13.94 -13.12 17.07
CA LYS A 108 14.84 -12.80 18.19
C LYS A 108 14.39 -13.49 19.50
N LYS A 109 15.34 -13.94 20.33
CA LYS A 109 15.08 -14.62 21.61
C LYS A 109 14.15 -13.81 22.53
N ASN A 110 14.38 -12.52 22.65
CA ASN A 110 13.54 -11.60 23.43
C ASN A 110 12.53 -10.83 22.56
N GLY A 111 12.27 -11.32 21.34
CA GLY A 111 11.36 -10.71 20.40
C GLY A 111 9.92 -11.19 20.53
N GLU A 112 9.10 -10.71 19.62
CA GLU A 112 7.66 -10.97 19.56
C GLU A 112 7.27 -11.36 18.12
N SER A 113 6.11 -11.99 17.98
CA SER A 113 5.53 -12.36 16.68
C SER A 113 4.08 -11.90 16.60
N ILE A 114 3.58 -11.83 15.37
CA ILE A 114 2.16 -11.60 15.11
C ILE A 114 1.33 -12.71 15.75
N VAL A 115 0.18 -12.33 16.30
CA VAL A 115 -0.83 -13.24 16.82
C VAL A 115 -2.07 -13.11 15.95
N ILE A 116 -2.64 -14.25 15.54
CA ILE A 116 -3.79 -14.29 14.64
C ILE A 116 -4.92 -15.04 15.33
N PHE A 117 -6.08 -14.41 15.41
CA PHE A 117 -7.31 -14.98 15.93
C PHE A 117 -8.32 -15.14 14.80
N THR A 118 -9.04 -16.26 14.80
CA THR A 118 -10.15 -16.48 13.87
C THR A 118 -11.42 -15.76 14.34
N ASN A 119 -12.42 -15.66 13.47
CA ASN A 119 -13.77 -15.22 13.82
C ASN A 119 -14.53 -16.16 14.76
N GLN A 120 -14.03 -17.39 15.00
CA GLN A 120 -14.59 -18.28 16.02
C GLN A 120 -14.13 -17.87 17.43
N GLN A 121 -12.94 -17.27 17.52
CA GLN A 121 -12.30 -16.88 18.77
C GLN A 121 -12.65 -15.44 19.20
N CYS A 122 -12.75 -14.55 18.23
CA CYS A 122 -13.07 -13.14 18.46
C CYS A 122 -14.49 -12.84 17.97
N ARG A 123 -15.19 -11.95 18.67
CA ARG A 123 -16.54 -11.50 18.28
C ARG A 123 -16.66 -9.99 18.47
N ILE A 124 -17.45 -9.34 17.63
CA ILE A 124 -17.83 -7.95 17.82
C ILE A 124 -19.25 -7.95 18.41
N LYS A 125 -19.42 -7.32 19.57
CA LYS A 125 -20.72 -7.16 20.24
C LYS A 125 -20.80 -5.77 20.83
N GLU A 126 -21.91 -5.06 20.60
CA GLU A 126 -22.16 -3.70 21.12
C GLU A 126 -21.05 -2.70 20.75
N GLY A 127 -20.45 -2.84 19.56
CA GLY A 127 -19.34 -1.97 19.12
C GLY A 127 -17.98 -2.26 19.77
N TYR A 128 -17.84 -3.39 20.48
CA TYR A 128 -16.58 -3.82 21.09
C TYR A 128 -16.12 -5.15 20.52
N LEU A 129 -14.85 -5.20 20.14
CA LEU A 129 -14.13 -6.43 19.85
C LEU A 129 -13.79 -7.15 21.16
N ARG A 130 -14.29 -8.38 21.29
CA ARG A 130 -14.06 -9.30 22.41
C ARG A 130 -13.07 -10.38 22.00
N PHE A 131 -12.06 -10.62 22.84
CA PHE A 131 -11.03 -11.66 22.67
C PHE A 131 -11.38 -12.91 23.50
N PRO A 132 -10.74 -14.08 23.22
CA PRO A 132 -10.90 -15.27 24.06
C PRO A 132 -10.55 -15.01 25.52
N LYS A 133 -11.36 -15.53 26.47
CA LYS A 133 -11.12 -15.37 27.92
C LYS A 133 -9.69 -15.74 28.33
N LYS A 134 -9.14 -16.83 27.74
CA LYS A 134 -7.78 -17.33 28.01
C LYS A 134 -6.66 -16.31 27.80
N VAL A 135 -6.83 -15.31 26.94
CA VAL A 135 -5.79 -14.30 26.67
C VAL A 135 -5.88 -13.06 27.58
N ASN A 136 -6.99 -12.89 28.30
CA ASN A 136 -7.24 -11.78 29.23
C ASN A 136 -6.87 -10.39 28.64
N LEU A 137 -7.31 -10.11 27.41
CA LEU A 137 -7.11 -8.82 26.76
C LEU A 137 -8.33 -7.91 26.96
N LYS A 138 -8.08 -6.62 27.12
CA LYS A 138 -9.14 -5.60 27.23
C LYS A 138 -9.98 -5.55 25.95
N LEU A 139 -11.27 -5.26 26.13
CA LEU A 139 -12.19 -4.98 25.03
C LEU A 139 -11.66 -3.79 24.21
N THR A 140 -11.81 -3.85 22.89
CA THR A 140 -11.35 -2.80 21.99
C THR A 140 -12.54 -2.23 21.22
N LYS A 141 -12.80 -0.93 21.37
CA LYS A 141 -13.90 -0.26 20.64
C LYS A 141 -13.60 -0.28 19.14
N THR A 142 -14.59 -0.63 18.32
CA THR A 142 -14.48 -0.69 16.86
C THR A 142 -15.76 -0.15 16.23
N ARG A 143 -15.63 0.42 15.02
CA ARG A 143 -16.80 0.85 14.23
C ARG A 143 -17.28 -0.22 13.25
N ILE A 144 -16.58 -1.35 13.15
CA ILE A 144 -16.95 -2.44 12.24
C ILE A 144 -18.23 -3.09 12.72
N LYS A 145 -19.20 -3.18 11.81
CA LYS A 145 -20.49 -3.87 12.00
C LYS A 145 -20.61 -5.10 11.12
N GLU A 146 -19.74 -5.20 10.11
CA GLU A 146 -19.73 -6.24 9.11
C GLU A 146 -19.15 -7.57 9.63
N LYS A 147 -19.23 -8.61 8.81
CA LYS A 147 -18.83 -9.98 9.17
C LYS A 147 -17.33 -10.07 9.45
N LEU A 148 -16.96 -10.26 10.72
CA LEU A 148 -15.58 -10.51 11.15
C LEU A 148 -15.05 -11.81 10.53
N LYS A 149 -13.79 -11.77 10.05
CA LYS A 149 -13.07 -12.93 9.53
C LYS A 149 -11.86 -13.30 10.37
N GLU A 150 -11.06 -12.31 10.74
CA GLU A 150 -9.79 -12.54 11.43
C GLU A 150 -9.39 -11.30 12.21
N VAL A 151 -8.68 -11.48 13.32
CA VAL A 151 -8.06 -10.38 14.07
C VAL A 151 -6.57 -10.66 14.20
N ARG A 152 -5.74 -9.69 13.84
CA ARG A 152 -4.28 -9.77 13.97
C ARG A 152 -3.79 -8.77 15.00
N ILE A 153 -2.98 -9.24 15.93
CA ILE A 153 -2.20 -8.37 16.83
C ILE A 153 -0.76 -8.36 16.32
N ILE A 154 -0.30 -7.20 15.87
CA ILE A 154 1.03 -6.99 15.30
C ILE A 154 1.86 -6.13 16.25
N PRO A 155 2.94 -6.68 16.85
CA PRO A 155 3.86 -5.90 17.66
C PRO A 155 4.68 -4.94 16.78
N LEU A 156 4.72 -3.66 17.15
CA LEU A 156 5.50 -2.62 16.48
C LEU A 156 6.68 -2.11 17.32
N GLY A 157 6.97 -2.77 18.46
CA GLY A 157 8.00 -2.39 19.42
C GLY A 157 7.58 -1.26 20.37
N ILE A 158 6.95 -0.20 19.85
CA ILE A 158 6.48 0.94 20.65
C ILE A 158 4.97 0.93 20.95
N LYS A 159 4.20 0.20 20.14
CA LYS A 159 2.74 0.04 20.20
C LYS A 159 2.37 -1.33 19.63
N TYR A 160 1.13 -1.73 19.84
CA TYR A 160 0.55 -2.87 19.11
C TYR A 160 -0.48 -2.35 18.13
N LYS A 161 -0.53 -2.99 16.97
CA LYS A 161 -1.51 -2.75 15.93
C LYS A 161 -2.49 -3.92 15.92
N ILE A 162 -3.75 -3.64 16.25
CA ILE A 162 -4.86 -4.58 16.12
C ILE A 162 -5.46 -4.35 14.74
N GLU A 163 -5.34 -5.32 13.85
CA GLU A 163 -6.02 -5.34 12.55
C GLU A 163 -7.25 -6.23 12.63
N ILE A 164 -8.42 -5.64 12.40
CA ILE A 164 -9.71 -6.33 12.33
C ILE A 164 -10.01 -6.54 10.84
N ILE A 165 -10.01 -7.80 10.40
CA ILE A 165 -10.29 -8.18 9.02
C ILE A 165 -11.75 -8.59 8.94
N TYR A 166 -12.50 -7.95 8.05
CA TYR A 166 -13.94 -8.15 7.86
C TYR A 166 -14.28 -8.26 6.37
N GLU A 167 -15.42 -8.89 6.07
CA GLU A 167 -15.97 -8.93 4.72
C GLU A 167 -16.95 -7.79 4.53
N LYS A 168 -16.84 -7.11 3.39
CA LYS A 168 -17.77 -6.08 2.96
C LYS A 168 -18.29 -6.43 1.57
N GLU A 169 -19.60 -6.34 1.41
CA GLU A 169 -20.27 -6.53 0.14
C GLU A 169 -19.98 -5.36 -0.80
N GLU A 170 -19.72 -5.69 -2.05
CA GLU A 170 -19.67 -4.72 -3.14
C GLU A 170 -21.09 -4.24 -3.45
N GLN A 171 -21.22 -2.93 -3.68
CA GLN A 171 -22.47 -2.29 -4.08
C GLN A 171 -22.26 -1.59 -5.41
N ASP A 172 -22.51 -2.29 -6.52
CA ASP A 172 -22.41 -1.68 -7.85
C ASP A 172 -23.44 -0.54 -7.99
N LEU A 173 -22.95 0.68 -8.18
CA LEU A 173 -23.79 1.87 -8.34
C LEU A 173 -24.26 2.08 -9.78
N GLY A 174 -23.91 1.19 -10.72
CA GLY A 174 -24.33 1.29 -12.12
C GLY A 174 -23.72 2.49 -12.86
N LEU A 175 -22.50 2.89 -12.48
CA LEU A 175 -21.83 4.05 -13.06
C LEU A 175 -21.44 3.80 -14.52
N ASN A 176 -21.46 4.84 -15.37
CA ASN A 176 -21.21 4.70 -16.80
C ASN A 176 -19.75 4.32 -17.08
N LYS A 177 -19.52 3.09 -17.56
CA LYS A 177 -18.18 2.56 -17.88
C LYS A 177 -17.49 3.30 -19.03
N ASN A 178 -18.25 4.00 -19.88
CA ASN A 178 -17.71 4.83 -20.96
C ASN A 178 -17.25 6.21 -20.47
N ASN A 179 -17.65 6.62 -19.26
CA ASN A 179 -17.11 7.81 -18.62
C ASN A 179 -15.82 7.43 -17.90
N LEU A 180 -14.71 7.94 -18.42
CA LEU A 180 -13.35 7.61 -18.03
C LEU A 180 -12.73 8.73 -17.21
N LEU A 181 -12.03 8.34 -16.13
CA LEU A 181 -11.15 9.23 -15.37
C LEU A 181 -9.72 8.69 -15.44
N SER A 182 -8.81 9.41 -16.09
CA SER A 182 -7.39 9.06 -16.15
C SER A 182 -6.60 9.83 -15.11
N ILE A 183 -5.74 9.13 -14.36
CA ILE A 183 -4.95 9.64 -13.25
C ILE A 183 -3.46 9.47 -13.54
N ASP A 184 -2.75 10.59 -13.63
CA ASP A 184 -1.29 10.65 -13.61
C ASP A 184 -0.79 10.90 -12.18
N LEU A 185 0.25 10.16 -11.76
CA LEU A 185 0.79 10.20 -10.40
C LEU A 185 2.15 10.90 -10.36
N GLY A 186 2.27 11.95 -9.57
CA GLY A 186 3.47 12.79 -9.54
C GLY A 186 3.95 13.21 -8.16
N LEU A 187 5.01 14.03 -8.14
CA LEU A 187 5.59 14.59 -6.92
C LEU A 187 4.97 15.95 -6.53
N ASN A 188 4.87 16.87 -7.50
CA ASN A 188 4.39 18.23 -7.27
C ASN A 188 2.88 18.25 -7.25
N ASN A 189 2.30 17.75 -8.33
CA ASN A 189 0.92 17.34 -8.44
C ASN A 189 0.93 15.86 -8.09
N LEU A 190 0.38 15.50 -6.92
CA LEU A 190 0.35 14.11 -6.46
C LEU A 190 -0.51 13.27 -7.40
N ILE A 191 -1.65 13.84 -7.78
CA ILE A 191 -2.60 13.32 -8.73
C ILE A 191 -2.94 14.46 -9.69
N THR A 192 -2.89 14.17 -10.98
CA THR A 192 -3.53 14.95 -12.02
C THR A 192 -4.58 14.05 -12.67
N ALA A 193 -5.84 14.41 -12.56
CA ALA A 193 -6.97 13.65 -13.07
C ALA A 193 -7.59 14.38 -14.25
N VAL A 194 -7.75 13.68 -15.37
CA VAL A 194 -8.40 14.18 -16.60
C VAL A 194 -9.53 13.24 -16.99
N ASN A 195 -10.50 13.72 -17.76
CA ASN A 195 -11.71 12.97 -18.08
C ASN A 195 -12.08 13.11 -19.57
N ASN A 196 -12.94 12.22 -20.07
CA ASN A 196 -13.42 12.24 -21.46
C ASN A 196 -14.82 12.86 -21.63
N ILE A 197 -15.38 13.47 -20.60
CA ILE A 197 -16.75 14.04 -20.61
C ILE A 197 -16.75 15.58 -20.60
N GLY A 198 -15.58 16.20 -20.77
CA GLY A 198 -15.45 17.66 -20.88
C GLY A 198 -15.52 18.40 -19.54
N LEU A 199 -15.23 17.76 -18.41
CA LEU A 199 -15.05 18.48 -17.13
C LEU A 199 -13.62 19.03 -17.01
N ASP A 200 -13.43 20.05 -16.19
CA ASP A 200 -12.09 20.57 -15.89
C ASP A 200 -11.19 19.49 -15.27
N PRO A 201 -9.90 19.42 -15.67
CA PRO A 201 -8.92 18.57 -15.00
C PRO A 201 -8.77 18.93 -13.52
N ILE A 202 -8.57 17.92 -12.68
CA ILE A 202 -8.35 18.09 -11.23
C ILE A 202 -6.90 17.83 -10.88
N ILE A 203 -6.29 18.75 -10.13
CA ILE A 203 -4.94 18.59 -9.59
C ILE A 203 -4.97 18.55 -8.07
N ILE A 204 -4.49 17.45 -7.48
CA ILE A 204 -4.27 17.34 -6.03
C ILE A 204 -2.80 17.60 -5.74
N LYS A 205 -2.48 18.69 -5.03
CA LYS A 205 -1.08 19.05 -4.75
C LYS A 205 -0.41 18.09 -3.76
N GLY A 206 0.85 17.73 -4.03
CA GLY A 206 1.69 16.87 -3.19
C GLY A 206 2.55 17.61 -2.14
N LYS A 207 2.44 18.95 -2.04
CA LYS A 207 3.26 19.80 -1.15
C LYS A 207 3.22 19.33 0.32
N VAL A 208 2.06 18.94 0.82
CA VAL A 208 1.89 18.43 2.19
C VAL A 208 2.73 17.18 2.44
N ILE A 209 2.66 16.19 1.54
CA ILE A 209 3.43 14.94 1.66
C ILE A 209 4.93 15.22 1.59
N LYS A 210 5.33 16.17 0.73
CA LYS A 210 6.72 16.63 0.66
C LYS A 210 7.19 17.22 1.98
N SER A 211 6.40 18.10 2.59
CA SER A 211 6.71 18.71 3.89
C SER A 211 6.87 17.65 4.99
N ILE A 212 5.92 16.69 5.06
CA ILE A 212 6.00 15.57 6.02
C ILE A 212 7.27 14.75 5.83
N ASN A 213 7.62 14.39 4.58
CA ASN A 213 8.84 13.64 4.29
C ASN A 213 10.11 14.46 4.58
N GLN A 214 10.11 15.77 4.30
CA GLN A 214 11.23 16.65 4.59
C GLN A 214 11.50 16.73 6.09
N TYR A 215 10.46 17.00 6.90
CA TYR A 215 10.57 16.99 8.36
C TYR A 215 11.06 15.64 8.87
N TYR A 216 10.47 14.54 8.38
CA TYR A 216 10.87 13.19 8.73
C TYR A 216 12.34 12.91 8.42
N ASN A 217 12.83 13.27 7.24
CA ASN A 217 14.22 13.06 6.85
C ASN A 217 15.19 13.89 7.70
N LYS A 218 14.84 15.15 8.00
CA LYS A 218 15.65 16.03 8.88
C LYS A 218 15.78 15.41 10.28
N GLN A 219 14.66 14.98 10.87
CA GLN A 219 14.64 14.36 12.19
C GLN A 219 15.36 13.01 12.21
N LEU A 220 15.15 12.19 11.17
CA LEU A 220 15.81 10.89 11.07
C LEU A 220 17.32 11.03 10.97
N ALA A 221 17.82 11.98 10.16
CA ALA A 221 19.25 12.25 10.04
C ALA A 221 19.85 12.68 11.39
N TYR A 222 19.17 13.57 12.12
CA TYR A 222 19.59 14.01 13.45
C TYR A 222 19.66 12.87 14.47
N TYR A 223 18.62 12.03 14.57
CA TYR A 223 18.66 10.92 15.53
C TYR A 223 19.68 9.86 15.14
N ARG A 224 19.85 9.59 13.84
CA ARG A 224 20.83 8.62 13.38
C ARG A 224 22.27 9.08 13.61
N SER A 225 22.57 10.37 13.49
CA SER A 225 23.93 10.89 13.76
C SER A 225 24.32 10.79 15.24
N ILE A 226 23.34 10.82 16.14
CA ILE A 226 23.56 10.56 17.57
C ILE A 226 23.81 9.08 17.82
N GLU A 227 22.98 8.20 17.25
CA GLU A 227 23.09 6.75 17.47
C GLU A 227 24.31 6.13 16.79
N SER A 228 24.76 6.65 15.64
CA SER A 228 25.94 6.14 14.94
C SER A 228 27.23 6.28 15.74
N LYS A 229 27.28 7.18 16.74
CA LYS A 229 28.43 7.34 17.65
C LYS A 229 28.60 6.18 18.64
N LYS A 230 27.60 5.30 18.78
CA LYS A 230 27.58 4.25 19.81
C LYS A 230 28.14 2.89 19.34
N GLY A 231 28.69 2.80 18.13
CA GLY A 231 29.26 1.57 17.54
C GLY A 231 28.24 0.50 17.12
N ASN A 232 27.11 0.38 17.84
CA ASN A 232 26.03 -0.57 17.57
C ASN A 232 24.73 0.15 17.22
N PHE A 233 24.60 0.56 15.95
CA PHE A 233 23.41 1.27 15.48
C PHE A 233 22.14 0.42 15.63
N GLN A 234 21.16 0.94 16.37
CA GLN A 234 19.81 0.37 16.42
C GLN A 234 18.77 1.48 16.36
N ASP A 235 17.65 1.23 15.68
CA ASP A 235 16.51 2.15 15.69
C ASP A 235 15.94 2.24 17.12
N THR A 236 16.22 3.35 17.79
CA THR A 236 15.70 3.64 19.13
C THR A 236 14.18 3.75 19.15
N LYS A 237 13.56 3.69 20.34
CA LYS A 237 12.13 3.96 20.51
C LYS A 237 11.72 5.31 19.91
N ARG A 238 12.60 6.32 19.95
CA ARG A 238 12.37 7.65 19.36
C ARG A 238 12.31 7.58 17.82
N ILE A 239 13.26 6.87 17.20
CA ILE A 239 13.27 6.64 15.75
C ILE A 239 12.04 5.82 15.31
N GLN A 240 11.69 4.77 16.06
CA GLN A 240 10.48 3.96 15.78
C GLN A 240 9.20 4.81 15.85
N LYS A 241 9.08 5.71 16.85
CA LYS A 241 7.96 6.66 16.95
C LYS A 241 7.90 7.59 15.75
N LEU A 242 9.06 8.08 15.28
CA LEU A 242 9.16 8.93 14.09
C LEU A 242 8.66 8.19 12.83
N HIS A 243 9.07 6.94 12.62
CA HIS A 243 8.58 6.10 11.52
C HIS A 243 7.06 5.91 11.58
N LEU A 244 6.53 5.56 12.76
CA LEU A 244 5.09 5.34 12.94
C LEU A 244 4.28 6.61 12.68
N LYS A 245 4.71 7.76 13.23
CA LYS A 245 4.03 9.05 13.02
C LYS A 245 3.97 9.42 11.55
N ARG A 246 5.09 9.32 10.83
CA ARG A 246 5.16 9.60 9.39
C ARG A 246 4.27 8.67 8.58
N ASN A 247 4.31 7.37 8.86
CA ASN A 247 3.50 6.38 8.14
C ASN A 247 2.00 6.58 8.39
N ASN A 248 1.59 6.93 9.61
CA ASN A 248 0.19 7.21 9.94
C ASN A 248 -0.32 8.48 9.24
N LYS A 249 0.47 9.57 9.25
CA LYS A 249 0.09 10.81 8.53
C LYS A 249 -0.12 10.58 7.05
N ILE A 250 0.83 9.90 6.38
CA ILE A 250 0.72 9.59 4.95
C ILE A 250 -0.47 8.66 4.68
N ASN A 251 -0.68 7.65 5.52
CA ASN A 251 -1.81 6.74 5.36
C ASN A 251 -3.15 7.47 5.46
N ALA A 252 -3.30 8.36 6.45
CA ALA A 252 -4.52 9.16 6.63
C ALA A 252 -4.76 10.09 5.43
N ILE A 253 -3.73 10.79 4.95
CA ILE A 253 -3.82 11.64 3.76
C ILE A 253 -4.25 10.82 2.54
N PHE A 254 -3.63 9.67 2.29
CA PHE A 254 -3.99 8.82 1.16
C PHE A 254 -5.44 8.30 1.26
N HIS A 255 -5.92 7.95 2.46
CA HIS A 255 -7.30 7.54 2.63
C HIS A 255 -8.29 8.68 2.35
N ARG A 256 -7.95 9.92 2.71
CA ARG A 256 -8.76 11.11 2.40
C ARG A 256 -8.78 11.37 0.90
N ILE A 257 -7.61 11.38 0.25
CA ILE A 257 -7.46 11.61 -1.19
C ILE A 257 -8.20 10.55 -2.01
N SER A 258 -7.98 9.27 -1.71
CA SER A 258 -8.68 8.18 -2.40
C SER A 258 -10.18 8.19 -2.11
N ARG A 259 -10.66 8.79 -1.01
CA ARG A 259 -12.12 8.95 -0.81
C ARG A 259 -12.65 10.10 -1.67
N LEU A 260 -11.97 11.24 -1.67
CA LEU A 260 -12.31 12.39 -2.49
C LEU A 260 -12.38 12.05 -3.98
N LEU A 261 -11.42 11.27 -4.50
CA LEU A 261 -11.46 10.79 -5.89
C LEU A 261 -12.70 9.95 -6.18
N ILE A 262 -13.05 9.05 -5.27
CA ILE A 262 -14.20 8.16 -5.43
C ILE A 262 -15.52 8.93 -5.34
N ASP A 263 -15.61 9.89 -4.43
CA ASP A 263 -16.76 10.80 -4.34
C ASP A 263 -16.92 11.63 -5.62
N TYR A 264 -15.80 12.11 -6.18
CA TYR A 264 -15.78 12.78 -7.47
C TYR A 264 -16.24 11.86 -8.62
N CYS A 265 -15.82 10.59 -8.61
CA CYS A 265 -16.28 9.62 -9.58
C CYS A 265 -17.79 9.38 -9.52
N ILE A 266 -18.33 9.18 -8.31
CA ILE A 266 -19.76 8.99 -8.09
C ILE A 266 -20.54 10.22 -8.58
N LYS A 267 -20.12 11.42 -8.17
CA LYS A 267 -20.81 12.68 -8.50
C LYS A 267 -20.94 12.92 -10.01
N ASN A 268 -19.93 12.52 -10.78
CA ASN A 268 -19.85 12.79 -12.23
C ASN A 268 -20.07 11.52 -13.07
N ASN A 269 -20.59 10.45 -12.47
CA ASN A 269 -20.92 9.21 -13.17
C ASN A 269 -19.73 8.55 -13.91
N PHE A 270 -18.53 8.53 -13.30
CA PHE A 270 -17.35 7.87 -13.87
C PHE A 270 -17.32 6.38 -13.49
N GLY A 271 -17.49 5.48 -14.46
CA GLY A 271 -17.46 4.02 -14.24
C GLY A 271 -16.10 3.37 -14.42
N THR A 272 -15.12 4.07 -15.02
CA THR A 272 -13.78 3.53 -15.27
C THR A 272 -12.69 4.52 -14.86
N ILE A 273 -11.73 4.06 -14.05
CA ILE A 273 -10.51 4.80 -13.68
C ILE A 273 -9.30 4.15 -14.34
N ILE A 274 -8.47 4.97 -14.98
CA ILE A 274 -7.20 4.58 -15.58
C ILE A 274 -6.09 5.23 -14.75
N ILE A 275 -5.08 4.47 -14.34
CA ILE A 275 -3.98 4.99 -13.52
C ILE A 275 -2.66 4.71 -14.23
N GLY A 276 -1.88 5.78 -14.46
CA GLY A 276 -0.49 5.65 -14.84
C GLY A 276 0.31 5.00 -13.70
N TYR A 277 0.92 3.84 -13.98
CA TYR A 277 1.81 3.19 -13.03
C TYR A 277 2.77 2.23 -13.71
N ASN A 278 4.07 2.49 -13.55
CA ASN A 278 5.15 1.61 -13.98
C ASN A 278 5.68 0.77 -12.80
N GLU A 279 5.57 -0.56 -12.89
CA GLU A 279 6.19 -1.44 -11.91
C GLU A 279 7.69 -1.19 -11.83
N GLY A 280 8.21 -1.11 -10.61
CA GLY A 280 9.64 -0.88 -10.41
C GLY A 280 10.15 0.52 -10.81
N TRP A 281 9.28 1.46 -11.21
CA TRP A 281 9.68 2.83 -11.61
C TRP A 281 10.54 3.56 -10.58
N LYS A 282 10.48 3.18 -9.30
CA LYS A 282 11.29 3.73 -8.21
C LYS A 282 12.75 3.26 -8.17
N GLN A 283 13.10 2.19 -8.87
CA GLN A 283 14.38 1.51 -8.66
C GLN A 283 15.55 2.20 -9.38
N ASN A 284 15.31 2.79 -10.56
CA ASN A 284 16.35 3.37 -11.42
C ASN A 284 16.02 4.80 -11.86
N ILE A 285 15.38 5.59 -10.98
CA ILE A 285 15.01 6.96 -11.32
C ILE A 285 16.26 7.83 -11.43
N ASN A 286 16.39 8.58 -12.54
CA ASN A 286 17.41 9.59 -12.72
C ASN A 286 16.78 11.00 -12.89
N ILE A 287 16.18 11.57 -11.83
CA ILE A 287 15.63 12.94 -11.83
C ILE A 287 16.40 13.88 -10.89
N GLY A 288 17.62 13.49 -10.52
CA GLY A 288 18.52 14.15 -9.58
C GLY A 288 18.38 13.65 -8.13
N LYS A 289 19.50 13.55 -7.41
CA LYS A 289 19.62 12.93 -6.06
C LYS A 289 18.53 13.37 -5.07
N LYS A 290 18.28 14.68 -4.97
CA LYS A 290 17.26 15.25 -4.06
C LYS A 290 15.83 14.85 -4.45
N ASN A 291 15.53 14.79 -5.75
CA ASN A 291 14.20 14.43 -6.24
C ASN A 291 13.97 12.92 -6.21
N ASN A 292 14.99 12.12 -6.52
CA ASN A 292 14.96 10.66 -6.37
C ASN A 292 14.55 10.27 -4.95
N GLN A 293 15.21 10.83 -3.93
CA GLN A 293 14.86 10.57 -2.54
C GLN A 293 13.40 10.91 -2.23
N LYS A 294 12.92 12.08 -2.68
CA LYS A 294 11.53 12.50 -2.46
C LYS A 294 10.54 11.55 -3.16
N PHE A 295 10.81 11.16 -4.40
CA PHE A 295 9.94 10.28 -5.19
C PHE A 295 9.85 8.88 -4.58
N VAL A 296 11.00 8.26 -4.32
CA VAL A 296 11.09 6.89 -3.81
C VAL A 296 10.34 6.76 -2.48
N GLN A 297 10.40 7.79 -1.64
CA GLN A 297 9.75 7.79 -0.32
C GLN A 297 8.22 7.87 -0.38
N ILE A 298 7.59 8.41 -1.43
CA ILE A 298 6.12 8.49 -1.52
C ILE A 298 5.54 7.12 -1.87
N PRO A 299 4.72 6.46 -1.04
CA PRO A 299 4.28 5.09 -1.29
C PRO A 299 3.11 5.02 -2.30
N PHE A 300 3.31 5.41 -3.56
CA PHE A 300 2.28 5.45 -4.62
C PHE A 300 1.44 4.17 -4.73
N LEU A 301 2.05 2.98 -4.66
CA LEU A 301 1.32 1.70 -4.70
C LEU A 301 0.25 1.60 -3.58
N ARG A 302 0.50 2.20 -2.41
CA ARG A 302 -0.50 2.25 -1.34
C ARG A 302 -1.69 3.12 -1.73
N LEU A 303 -1.45 4.27 -2.37
CA LEU A 303 -2.52 5.14 -2.85
C LEU A 303 -3.35 4.44 -3.94
N ILE A 304 -2.67 3.80 -4.91
CA ILE A 304 -3.31 3.01 -5.97
C ILE A 304 -4.20 1.92 -5.37
N ASN A 305 -3.67 1.11 -4.44
CA ASN A 305 -4.45 0.07 -3.79
C ASN A 305 -5.65 0.64 -3.02
N GLN A 306 -5.52 1.83 -2.42
CA GLN A 306 -6.61 2.49 -1.74
C GLN A 306 -7.69 3.03 -2.68
N VAL A 307 -7.32 3.51 -3.87
CA VAL A 307 -8.28 3.83 -4.93
C VAL A 307 -8.96 2.54 -5.39
N LYS A 308 -8.18 1.51 -5.73
CA LYS A 308 -8.65 0.23 -6.25
C LYS A 308 -9.72 -0.42 -5.37
N TYR A 309 -9.45 -0.70 -4.09
CA TYR A 309 -10.46 -1.38 -3.27
C TYR A 309 -11.72 -0.53 -3.06
N LYS A 310 -11.60 0.82 -3.05
CA LYS A 310 -12.76 1.69 -2.90
C LYS A 310 -13.59 1.76 -4.17
N SER A 311 -12.95 1.70 -5.33
CA SER A 311 -13.61 1.58 -6.63
C SER A 311 -14.35 0.25 -6.74
N GLU A 312 -13.70 -0.86 -6.40
CA GLU A 312 -14.30 -2.20 -6.42
C GLU A 312 -15.55 -2.27 -5.53
N LEU A 313 -15.51 -1.64 -4.34
CA LEU A 313 -16.67 -1.57 -3.43
C LEU A 313 -17.92 -0.92 -4.04
N ILE A 314 -17.77 -0.11 -5.09
CA ILE A 314 -18.87 0.64 -5.70
C ILE A 314 -19.08 0.34 -7.20
N GLY A 315 -18.43 -0.70 -7.73
CA GLY A 315 -18.55 -1.09 -9.14
C GLY A 315 -17.70 -0.28 -10.14
N ILE A 316 -16.77 0.57 -9.69
CA ILE A 316 -15.86 1.27 -10.61
C ILE A 316 -14.73 0.34 -11.04
N THR A 317 -14.51 0.24 -12.35
CA THR A 317 -13.40 -0.52 -12.93
C THR A 317 -12.10 0.28 -12.82
N VAL A 318 -11.01 -0.33 -12.34
CA VAL A 318 -9.70 0.33 -12.23
C VAL A 318 -8.67 -0.42 -13.05
N MET A 319 -8.00 0.28 -13.96
CA MET A 319 -6.94 -0.26 -14.80
C MET A 319 -5.62 0.48 -14.56
N ALA A 320 -4.52 -0.25 -14.42
CA ALA A 320 -3.18 0.32 -14.32
C ALA A 320 -2.48 0.16 -15.68
N ILE A 321 -1.92 1.25 -16.21
CA ILE A 321 -1.28 1.27 -17.53
C ILE A 321 0.15 1.79 -17.41
N ASN A 322 1.02 1.21 -18.24
CA ASN A 322 2.41 1.60 -18.32
C ASN A 322 2.55 3.02 -18.94
N GLU A 323 3.25 3.92 -18.27
CA GLU A 323 3.45 5.33 -18.63
C GLU A 323 4.56 5.59 -19.66
N ASN A 324 5.13 4.56 -20.30
CA ASN A 324 6.20 4.78 -21.27
C ASN A 324 5.73 5.72 -22.40
N HIS A 325 6.52 6.78 -22.63
CA HIS A 325 6.33 7.85 -23.63
C HIS A 325 5.13 8.79 -23.43
N THR A 326 4.33 8.65 -22.37
CA THR A 326 3.12 9.48 -22.15
C THR A 326 3.43 10.94 -21.77
N SER A 327 4.64 11.25 -21.30
CA SER A 327 5.03 12.59 -20.85
C SER A 327 5.76 13.45 -21.89
N ILE A 328 6.00 12.91 -23.08
CA ILE A 328 6.78 13.57 -24.15
C ILE A 328 5.93 13.82 -25.40
N CYS A 329 5.05 12.87 -25.74
CA CYS A 329 4.14 13.03 -26.87
C CYS A 329 3.11 14.14 -26.60
N SER A 330 2.75 14.87 -27.64
CA SER A 330 1.70 15.89 -27.58
C SER A 330 0.33 15.27 -27.75
N PHE A 331 -0.53 15.42 -26.75
CA PHE A 331 -1.90 14.96 -26.81
C PHE A 331 -2.72 15.74 -27.86
N LEU A 332 -2.62 17.08 -27.83
CA LEU A 332 -3.39 17.95 -28.71
C LEU A 332 -2.96 17.84 -30.18
N ASP A 333 -1.70 17.51 -30.46
CA ASP A 333 -1.24 17.26 -31.84
C ASP A 333 -1.62 15.84 -32.34
N ASN A 334 -2.45 15.12 -31.59
CA ASN A 334 -2.84 13.74 -31.82
C ASN A 334 -1.64 12.78 -32.05
N GLU A 335 -0.49 13.07 -31.45
CA GLU A 335 0.75 12.30 -31.66
C GLU A 335 0.58 10.85 -31.18
N GLU A 336 1.14 9.88 -31.92
CA GLU A 336 1.16 8.48 -31.49
C GLU A 336 2.05 8.32 -30.25
N ILE A 337 1.60 7.51 -29.28
CA ILE A 337 2.31 7.34 -28.00
C ILE A 337 3.39 6.26 -28.17
N ARG A 338 4.48 6.64 -28.84
CA ARG A 338 5.66 5.80 -29.07
C ARG A 338 6.94 6.62 -29.03
N HIS A 339 8.08 5.95 -29.09
CA HIS A 339 9.35 6.64 -29.29
C HIS A 339 9.40 7.24 -30.69
N HIS A 340 9.63 8.55 -30.77
CA HIS A 340 9.84 9.25 -32.04
C HIS A 340 11.27 9.81 -32.11
N LYS A 341 11.85 9.82 -33.32
CA LYS A 341 13.16 10.47 -33.55
C LYS A 341 13.06 11.99 -33.31
N ARG A 342 11.91 12.58 -33.65
CA ARG A 342 11.56 13.98 -33.43
C ARG A 342 10.13 14.04 -32.94
N TYR A 343 9.93 14.63 -31.77
CA TYR A 343 8.59 14.82 -31.18
C TYR A 343 7.94 16.09 -31.74
N ILE A 344 6.62 16.05 -31.92
CA ILE A 344 5.84 17.16 -32.46
C ILE A 344 5.74 18.30 -31.42
N GLY A 345 5.37 17.96 -30.19
CA GLY A 345 5.35 18.89 -29.07
C GLY A 345 6.65 18.92 -28.28
N LYS A 346 6.75 19.89 -27.37
CA LYS A 346 7.92 20.07 -26.50
C LYS A 346 7.51 20.44 -25.08
N ARG A 347 8.01 19.68 -24.11
CA ARG A 347 7.97 20.09 -22.70
C ARG A 347 8.95 21.24 -22.47
N ILE A 348 8.43 22.44 -22.19
CA ILE A 348 9.24 23.65 -21.96
C ILE A 348 9.76 23.67 -20.51
N SER A 349 8.91 23.28 -19.55
CA SER A 349 9.28 23.26 -18.14
C SER A 349 8.57 22.15 -17.37
N ARG A 350 8.86 22.05 -16.07
CA ARG A 350 8.28 21.01 -15.19
C ARG A 350 6.75 21.08 -15.01
N GLY A 351 6.08 22.09 -15.58
CA GLY A 351 4.61 22.18 -15.60
C GLY A 351 4.02 22.68 -16.91
N LEU A 352 4.83 22.95 -17.92
CA LEU A 352 4.40 23.57 -19.17
C LEU A 352 4.82 22.73 -20.38
N PHE A 353 3.86 22.43 -21.23
CA PHE A 353 4.04 21.73 -22.49
C PHE A 353 3.56 22.61 -23.63
N ARG A 354 4.31 22.66 -24.73
CA ARG A 354 3.99 23.42 -25.94
C ARG A 354 3.69 22.45 -27.07
N THR A 355 2.54 22.60 -27.70
CA THR A 355 2.12 21.85 -28.91
C THR A 355 2.80 22.42 -30.17
N SER A 356 2.57 21.80 -31.33
CA SER A 356 3.10 22.28 -32.61
C SER A 356 2.62 23.68 -32.97
N ASN A 357 1.34 23.96 -32.74
CA ASN A 357 0.71 25.26 -33.02
C ASN A 357 1.05 26.35 -31.98
N GLY A 358 1.93 26.06 -31.01
CA GLY A 358 2.37 27.02 -30.00
C GLY A 358 1.50 27.09 -28.74
N THR A 359 0.37 26.38 -28.70
CA THR A 359 -0.52 26.32 -27.53
C THR A 359 0.22 25.76 -26.32
N LEU A 360 0.06 26.42 -25.18
CA LEU A 360 0.68 26.05 -23.92
C LEU A 360 -0.34 25.36 -23.02
N ILE A 361 -0.08 24.11 -22.65
CA ILE A 361 -0.93 23.34 -21.74
C ILE A 361 -0.14 22.86 -20.52
N ASN A 362 -0.86 22.46 -19.48
CA ASN A 362 -0.21 21.86 -18.33
C ASN A 362 0.42 20.50 -18.70
N ALA A 363 1.71 20.33 -18.41
CA ALA A 363 2.45 19.13 -18.79
C ALA A 363 1.90 17.84 -18.13
N ASP A 364 1.39 17.93 -16.91
CA ASP A 364 0.83 16.75 -16.22
C ASP A 364 -0.59 16.45 -16.72
N VAL A 365 -1.34 17.46 -17.20
CA VAL A 365 -2.63 17.27 -17.88
C VAL A 365 -2.43 16.59 -19.23
N ASN A 366 -1.43 17.03 -20.01
CA ASN A 366 -1.02 16.36 -21.25
C ASN A 366 -0.68 14.88 -21.00
N ALA A 367 0.10 14.59 -19.96
CA ALA A 367 0.44 13.23 -19.58
C ALA A 367 -0.81 12.40 -19.20
N GLY A 368 -1.73 12.97 -18.43
CA GLY A 368 -3.00 12.33 -18.07
C GLY A 368 -3.85 11.95 -19.28
N TYR A 369 -3.95 12.84 -20.28
CA TYR A 369 -4.70 12.56 -21.51
C TYR A 369 -4.01 11.52 -22.39
N ASN A 370 -2.68 11.53 -22.46
CA ASN A 370 -1.94 10.47 -23.14
C ASN A 370 -2.14 9.10 -22.47
N ILE A 371 -2.17 9.03 -21.14
CA ILE A 371 -2.50 7.77 -20.43
C ILE A 371 -3.89 7.28 -20.84
N MET A 372 -4.87 8.19 -20.95
CA MET A 372 -6.23 7.84 -21.39
C MET A 372 -6.25 7.33 -22.83
N LYS A 373 -5.63 8.07 -23.76
CA LYS A 373 -5.54 7.70 -25.19
C LYS A 373 -4.84 6.34 -25.37
N LYS A 374 -3.84 6.04 -24.55
CA LYS A 374 -3.15 4.74 -24.59
C LYS A 374 -4.06 3.58 -24.15
N ALA A 375 -4.97 3.83 -23.22
CA ALA A 375 -5.97 2.85 -22.77
C ALA A 375 -7.09 2.66 -23.78
N PHE A 376 -7.58 3.79 -24.30
CA PHE A 376 -8.74 3.86 -25.19
C PHE A 376 -8.44 4.89 -26.29
N PRO A 377 -7.88 4.46 -27.43
CA PRO A 377 -7.47 5.37 -28.51
C PRO A 377 -8.59 6.28 -29.04
N ASN A 378 -9.84 5.81 -28.99
CA ASN A 378 -11.00 6.51 -29.52
C ASN A 378 -11.85 7.22 -28.46
N SER A 379 -11.43 7.24 -27.17
CA SER A 379 -12.29 7.77 -26.10
C SER A 379 -12.27 9.28 -25.98
N VAL A 380 -11.40 9.99 -26.70
CA VAL A 380 -11.17 11.41 -26.51
C VAL A 380 -11.11 12.11 -27.87
N LYS A 381 -12.08 12.99 -28.18
CA LYS A 381 -12.02 13.88 -29.36
C LYS A 381 -11.29 15.16 -28.97
N VAL A 382 -10.28 15.55 -29.76
CA VAL A 382 -9.38 16.69 -29.47
C VAL A 382 -10.14 18.03 -29.55
N ASP A 383 -11.09 18.14 -30.48
CA ASP A 383 -11.81 19.38 -30.84
C ASP A 383 -12.66 20.01 -29.71
N GLY A 384 -12.79 19.35 -28.56
CA GLY A 384 -13.50 19.87 -27.40
C GLY A 384 -12.62 20.09 -26.16
N ILE A 385 -11.32 19.78 -26.19
CA ILE A 385 -10.47 19.72 -24.99
C ILE A 385 -9.48 20.88 -24.89
N GLU A 386 -9.26 21.60 -25.99
CA GLU A 386 -8.31 22.72 -26.08
C GLU A 386 -8.55 23.79 -24.99
N ALA A 387 -9.82 24.07 -24.66
CA ALA A 387 -10.17 25.01 -23.59
C ALA A 387 -9.88 24.47 -22.16
N PHE A 388 -10.03 23.17 -21.94
CA PHE A 388 -9.96 22.55 -20.60
C PHE A 388 -8.53 22.25 -20.13
N GLY A 389 -7.58 22.11 -21.07
CA GLY A 389 -6.16 21.89 -20.77
C GLY A 389 -5.43 23.10 -20.16
N LEU A 390 -6.05 24.29 -20.24
CA LEU A 390 -5.45 25.57 -19.88
C LEU A 390 -5.58 25.91 -18.38
N MET A 391 -6.69 25.52 -17.73
CA MET A 391 -6.98 25.93 -16.34
C MET A 391 -7.46 24.75 -15.46
N PRO A 392 -6.56 23.88 -14.98
CA PRO A 392 -6.95 22.79 -14.09
C PRO A 392 -7.42 23.31 -12.73
N GLN A 393 -8.50 22.71 -12.20
CA GLN A 393 -8.97 22.98 -10.84
C GLN A 393 -7.99 22.42 -9.81
N VAL A 394 -7.47 23.29 -8.95
CA VAL A 394 -6.47 22.91 -7.94
C VAL A 394 -7.15 22.62 -6.61
N ILE A 395 -7.11 21.35 -6.21
CA ILE A 395 -7.55 20.91 -4.89
C ILE A 395 -6.37 20.94 -3.92
N TYR A 396 -6.46 21.84 -2.94
CA TYR A 396 -5.57 21.87 -1.80
C TYR A 396 -6.05 20.89 -0.74
N GLN A 397 -5.12 20.11 -0.18
CA GLN A 397 -5.41 19.29 0.98
C GLN A 397 -5.64 20.22 2.19
N LYS A 398 -6.90 20.48 2.55
CA LYS A 398 -7.24 21.17 3.80
C LYS A 398 -6.90 20.22 4.95
N ILE A 399 -5.82 20.51 5.68
CA ILE A 399 -5.53 19.86 6.95
C ILE A 399 -6.12 20.75 8.04
N PHE A 400 -7.35 20.44 8.47
CA PHE A 400 -7.76 20.79 9.83
C PHE A 400 -7.16 19.71 10.74
N ASP A 401 -5.97 19.97 11.28
CA ASP A 401 -5.40 19.14 12.36
C ASP A 401 -5.90 19.77 13.67
N THR A 402 -6.97 19.22 14.26
CA THR A 402 -7.26 19.46 15.69
C THR A 402 -6.82 18.30 16.58
N ILE A 403 -6.58 17.08 16.07
CA ILE A 403 -6.17 15.94 16.90
C ILE A 403 -5.38 14.88 16.11
N ILE A 404 -4.03 14.92 16.14
CA ILE A 404 -3.14 13.72 16.04
C ILE A 404 -1.94 13.87 16.97
#